data_AF-A0A1B8YIF4-F1
#
_entry.id   AF-A0A1B8YIF4-F1
#
_cell.length_a   1.000
_cell.length_b   1.000
_cell.length_c   1.000
_cell.angle_alpha   90.00
_cell.angle_beta   90.00
_cell.angle_gamma   90.00
#
_symmetry.space_group_name_H-M   'P 1'
#
loop_
_entity.id
_entity.type
_entity.pdbx_description
1 polymer ?
#
loop_
_entity_poly.entity_id
_entity_poly.type
_entity_poly.pdbx_seq_one_letter_code
_entity_poly.pdbx_strand_id
1 'polypeptide(L)'
;MAIDQIAKIGLSSLPVIYYFENLFSVEVFRIDTPIIPESRKSLRVVNTGIANSVTAKFYWSHSFTSEWFESGSIDVGLGEEKVLNVPSNSFYYSKFVIYNNTDKVAYVTANLV
;
A
#
# COMPACT_ATOMS: atom_id res chain seq x y z
N MET A 1 -10.40 -12.29 -20.90
CA MET A 1 -11.30 -12.06 -19.76
C MET A 1 -10.61 -12.69 -18.56
N ALA A 2 -9.77 -11.93 -17.87
CA ALA A 2 -9.04 -12.41 -16.70
C ALA A 2 -9.83 -11.98 -15.46
N ILE A 3 -9.96 -12.89 -14.51
CA ILE A 3 -10.77 -12.74 -13.30
C ILE A 3 -10.01 -11.86 -12.31
N ASP A 4 -10.56 -10.69 -12.01
CA ASP A 4 -10.17 -9.85 -10.87
C ASP A 4 -10.66 -10.51 -9.57
N GLN A 5 -9.81 -11.30 -8.90
CA GLN A 5 -10.07 -11.70 -7.52
C GLN A 5 -9.00 -11.13 -6.58
N ILE A 6 -9.30 -9.95 -6.03
CA ILE A 6 -8.67 -9.44 -4.82
C ILE A 6 -9.44 -10.04 -3.64
N ALA A 7 -8.90 -11.09 -3.01
CA ALA A 7 -9.43 -11.58 -1.75
C ALA A 7 -8.97 -10.66 -0.61
N LYS A 8 -9.78 -9.67 -0.24
CA LYS A 8 -9.57 -8.86 0.98
C LYS A 8 -10.10 -9.65 2.18
N ILE A 9 -9.21 -10.26 2.95
CA ILE A 9 -9.55 -10.94 4.21
C ILE A 9 -9.07 -10.07 5.37
N GLY A 10 -9.97 -9.31 6.03
CA GLY A 10 -9.60 -8.56 7.23
C GLY A 10 -10.59 -7.46 7.66
N LEU A 11 -10.96 -7.47 8.95
CA LEU A 11 -11.51 -6.30 9.66
C LEU A 11 -10.41 -5.24 9.80
N SER A 12 -10.78 -3.96 9.95
CA SER A 12 -9.93 -2.75 9.83
C SER A 12 -8.68 -2.66 10.74
N SER A 13 -8.49 -3.61 11.66
CA SER A 13 -7.33 -3.72 12.56
C SER A 13 -6.49 -4.99 12.34
N LEU A 14 -6.88 -5.86 11.41
CA LEU A 14 -6.19 -7.11 11.11
C LEU A 14 -5.22 -6.91 9.94
N PRO A 15 -4.09 -7.64 9.92
CA PRO A 15 -3.24 -7.69 8.75
C PRO A 15 -4.05 -8.17 7.55
N VAL A 16 -3.96 -7.43 6.44
CA VAL A 16 -4.60 -7.80 5.19
C VAL A 16 -3.56 -8.44 4.30
N ILE A 17 -3.91 -9.59 3.75
CA ILE A 17 -3.06 -10.34 2.83
C ILE A 17 -3.52 -10.01 1.41
N TYR A 18 -2.56 -9.66 0.55
CA TYR A 18 -2.75 -9.34 -0.85
C TYR A 18 -2.02 -10.37 -1.71
N TYR A 19 -2.76 -10.95 -2.65
CA TYR A 19 -2.25 -11.75 -3.75
C TYR A 19 -2.50 -10.97 -5.03
N PHE A 20 -1.46 -10.74 -5.82
CA PHE A 20 -1.61 -10.03 -7.08
C PHE A 20 -0.51 -10.39 -8.09
N GLU A 21 -0.90 -10.33 -9.37
CA GLU A 21 -0.11 -10.78 -10.50
C GLU A 21 1.17 -9.96 -10.72
N ASN A 22 2.00 -10.43 -11.65
CA ASN A 22 3.20 -9.75 -12.09
C ASN A 22 2.86 -8.43 -12.83
N LEU A 23 3.76 -7.45 -12.73
CA LEU A 23 3.59 -6.11 -13.34
C LEU A 23 2.26 -5.43 -12.95
N PHE A 24 1.79 -5.68 -11.73
CA PHE A 24 0.53 -5.16 -11.21
C PHE A 24 0.76 -4.31 -9.95
N SER A 25 -0.21 -3.46 -9.62
CA SER A 25 -0.20 -2.66 -8.41
C SER A 25 -1.54 -2.71 -7.71
N VAL A 26 -1.55 -2.72 -6.40
CA VAL A 26 -2.77 -2.76 -5.60
C VAL A 26 -2.81 -1.61 -4.59
N GLU A 27 -3.95 -0.94 -4.52
CA GLU A 27 -4.26 0.03 -3.48
C GLU A 27 -4.68 -0.73 -2.21
N VAL A 28 -3.91 -0.61 -1.14
CA VAL A 28 -4.10 -1.42 0.07
C VAL A 28 -4.91 -0.69 1.15
N PHE A 29 -4.62 0.60 1.35
CA PHE A 29 -5.33 1.45 2.29
C PHE A 29 -5.50 2.84 1.69
N ARG A 30 -6.74 3.30 1.60
CA ARG A 30 -7.10 4.67 1.23
C ARG A 30 -7.93 5.30 2.32
N ILE A 31 -7.57 6.54 2.66
CA ILE A 31 -8.19 7.30 3.73
C ILE A 31 -8.52 8.68 3.18
N ASP A 32 -9.81 9.00 3.21
CA ASP A 32 -10.38 10.23 2.68
C ASP A 32 -11.05 10.99 3.85
N THR A 33 -10.41 12.07 4.30
CA THR A 33 -10.87 12.98 5.37
C THR A 33 -11.01 14.39 4.79
N PRO A 34 -12.03 14.64 3.96
CA PRO A 34 -12.10 15.82 3.08
C PRO A 34 -12.35 17.15 3.80
N ILE A 35 -12.81 17.12 5.06
CA ILE A 35 -13.16 18.32 5.84
C ILE A 35 -12.03 18.69 6.81
N ILE A 36 -11.59 17.75 7.64
CA ILE A 36 -10.52 17.96 8.63
C ILE A 36 -9.39 17.00 8.28
N PRO A 37 -8.18 17.48 7.92
CA PRO A 37 -7.08 16.61 7.57
C PRO A 37 -6.55 15.92 8.84
N GLU A 38 -6.15 14.68 8.69
CA GLU A 38 -5.70 13.84 9.80
C GLU A 38 -4.31 13.26 9.51
N SER A 39 -3.54 12.99 10.55
CA SER A 39 -2.28 12.26 10.44
C SER A 39 -2.54 10.79 10.07
N ARG A 40 -1.51 10.10 9.57
CA ARG A 40 -1.63 8.69 9.16
C ARG A 40 -0.65 7.82 9.93
N LYS A 41 -1.10 6.59 10.19
CA LYS A 41 -0.24 5.50 10.68
C LYS A 41 0.72 5.06 9.58
N SER A 42 1.84 4.49 10.00
CA SER A 42 2.82 3.95 9.06
C SER A 42 2.33 2.60 8.51
N LEU A 43 2.87 2.18 7.37
CA LEU A 43 2.50 0.89 6.79
C LEU A 43 3.62 -0.12 7.02
N ARG A 44 3.32 -1.18 7.76
CA ARG A 44 4.16 -2.37 7.83
C ARG A 44 3.83 -3.29 6.65
N VAL A 45 4.85 -3.73 5.95
CA VAL A 45 4.75 -4.57 4.76
C VAL A 45 5.68 -5.78 4.91
N VAL A 46 5.15 -6.97 4.69
CA VAL A 46 5.89 -8.23 4.69
C VAL A 46 5.69 -8.93 3.35
N ASN A 47 6.77 -9.19 2.63
CA ASN A 47 6.72 -9.94 1.38
C ASN A 47 6.99 -11.42 1.67
N THR A 48 5.92 -12.22 1.65
CA THR A 48 5.97 -13.68 1.90
C THR A 48 5.79 -14.49 0.61
N GLY A 49 5.77 -13.81 -0.53
CA GLY A 49 5.63 -14.42 -1.85
C GLY A 49 6.96 -14.82 -2.48
N ILE A 50 6.87 -15.23 -3.74
CA ILE A 50 8.01 -15.62 -4.57
C ILE A 50 8.59 -14.46 -5.40
N ALA A 51 7.90 -13.30 -5.41
CA ALA A 51 8.40 -12.07 -6.01
C ALA A 51 9.66 -11.60 -5.26
N ASN A 52 10.74 -11.37 -6.01
CA ASN A 52 12.05 -11.02 -5.42
C ASN A 52 12.00 -9.70 -4.63
N SER A 53 11.12 -8.77 -5.03
CA SER A 53 10.90 -7.50 -4.34
C SER A 53 9.51 -6.94 -4.67
N VAL A 54 8.91 -6.23 -3.72
CA VAL A 54 7.71 -5.40 -3.94
C VAL A 54 7.99 -3.98 -3.45
N THR A 55 7.49 -2.98 -4.18
CA THR A 55 7.67 -1.56 -3.82
C THR A 55 6.39 -1.05 -3.17
N ALA A 56 6.45 -0.58 -1.94
CA ALA A 56 5.32 0.07 -1.29
C ALA A 56 5.53 1.58 -1.30
N LYS A 57 4.49 2.33 -1.70
CA LYS A 57 4.53 3.79 -1.81
C LYS A 57 3.37 4.42 -1.07
N PHE A 58 3.64 5.59 -0.49
CA PHE A 58 2.65 6.45 0.14
C PHE A 58 2.40 7.66 -0.74
N TYR A 59 1.13 7.88 -1.05
CA TYR A 59 0.66 9.02 -1.82
C TYR A 59 -0.29 9.87 -0.99
N TRP A 60 -0.30 11.16 -1.26
CA TRP A 60 -1.27 12.10 -0.71
C TRP A 60 -1.85 12.99 -1.81
N SER A 61 -2.97 13.61 -1.51
CA SER A 61 -3.61 14.62 -2.36
C SER A 61 -4.33 15.66 -1.50
N HIS A 62 -4.73 16.77 -2.12
CA HIS A 62 -5.50 17.85 -1.51
C HIS A 62 -6.78 18.12 -2.30
N SER A 63 -7.78 18.72 -1.65
CA SER A 63 -9.17 18.82 -2.15
C SER A 63 -9.39 19.64 -3.42
N PHE A 64 -8.34 20.27 -3.94
CA PHE A 64 -8.41 21.16 -5.10
C PHE A 64 -7.72 20.58 -6.34
N THR A 65 -7.31 19.31 -6.29
CA THR A 65 -6.69 18.61 -7.43
C THR A 65 -7.14 17.16 -7.48
N SER A 66 -7.01 16.56 -8.66
CA SER A 66 -7.16 15.12 -8.89
C SER A 66 -5.80 14.40 -8.92
N GLU A 67 -4.70 15.14 -8.72
CA GLU A 67 -3.34 14.61 -8.75
C GLU A 67 -2.96 13.92 -7.42
N TRP A 68 -2.09 12.91 -7.52
CA TRP A 68 -1.53 12.20 -6.37
C TRP A 68 -0.02 12.45 -6.29
N PHE A 69 0.45 12.85 -5.12
CA PHE A 69 1.86 13.17 -4.86
C PHE A 69 2.51 12.08 -4.03
N GLU A 70 3.61 11.52 -4.52
CA GLU A 70 4.42 10.55 -3.77
C GLU A 70 5.14 11.27 -2.62
N SER A 71 5.13 10.68 -1.43
CA SER A 71 5.87 11.22 -0.28
C SER A 71 6.70 10.20 0.47
N GLY A 72 6.66 8.92 0.07
CA GLY A 72 7.50 7.88 0.64
C GLY A 72 7.45 6.60 -0.18
N SER A 73 8.57 5.88 -0.24
CA SER A 73 8.71 4.62 -0.95
C SER A 73 9.69 3.70 -0.22
N ILE A 74 9.39 2.41 -0.18
CA ILE A 74 10.29 1.36 0.29
C ILE A 74 10.22 0.15 -0.65
N ASP A 75 11.36 -0.52 -0.82
CA ASP A 75 11.42 -1.81 -1.50
C ASP A 75 11.57 -2.92 -0.45
N VAL A 76 10.70 -3.93 -0.52
CA VAL A 76 10.62 -5.06 0.41
C VAL A 76 11.00 -6.33 -0.31
N GLY A 77 12.20 -6.85 -0.01
CA GLY A 77 12.72 -8.07 -0.61
C GLY A 77 11.94 -9.31 -0.20
N LEU A 78 12.20 -10.42 -0.88
CA LEU A 78 11.61 -11.72 -0.57
C LEU A 78 11.94 -12.17 0.87
N GLY A 79 10.90 -12.47 1.65
CA GLY A 79 11.02 -12.84 3.06
C GLY A 79 11.33 -11.67 4.00
N GLU A 80 11.43 -10.45 3.47
CA GLU A 80 11.69 -9.26 4.28
C GLU A 80 10.41 -8.64 4.85
N GLU A 81 10.62 -7.91 5.94
CA GLU A 81 9.65 -7.04 6.56
C GLU A 81 10.23 -5.63 6.67
N LYS A 82 9.46 -4.62 6.25
CA LYS A 82 9.84 -3.21 6.40
C LYS A 82 8.63 -2.36 6.75
N VAL A 83 8.92 -1.18 7.30
CA VAL A 83 7.91 -0.17 7.66
C VAL A 83 8.12 1.07 6.80
N LEU A 84 7.07 1.47 6.08
CA LEU A 84 6.98 2.72 5.35
C LEU A 84 6.45 3.79 6.30
N ASN A 85 7.36 4.64 6.78
CA ASN A 85 7.00 5.75 7.65
C ASN A 85 6.26 6.84 6.86
N VAL A 86 5.13 7.28 7.39
CA VAL A 86 4.41 8.43 6.84
C VAL A 86 4.94 9.71 7.48
N PRO A 87 5.08 10.83 6.72
CA PRO A 87 5.43 12.11 7.32
C PRO A 87 4.43 12.53 8.40
N SER A 88 4.91 13.25 9.43
CA SER A 88 4.11 13.73 10.57
C SER A 88 3.07 14.81 10.23
N ASN A 89 2.78 15.03 8.95
CA ASN A 89 1.80 16.01 8.48
C ASN A 89 0.38 15.42 8.50
N SER A 90 -0.62 16.28 8.40
CA SER A 90 -2.02 15.88 8.22
C SER A 90 -2.41 15.96 6.75
N PHE A 91 -3.19 14.99 6.27
CA PHE A 91 -3.59 14.88 4.87
C PHE A 91 -5.11 14.83 4.73
N TYR A 92 -5.66 15.43 3.67
CA TYR A 92 -7.08 15.28 3.31
C TYR A 92 -7.32 13.93 2.67
N TYR A 93 -6.47 13.56 1.71
CA TYR A 93 -6.55 12.28 1.01
C TYR A 93 -5.19 11.62 1.04
N SER A 94 -5.17 10.33 1.29
CA SER A 94 -3.95 9.55 1.25
C SER A 94 -4.22 8.11 0.86
N LYS A 95 -3.25 7.48 0.21
CA LYS A 95 -3.30 6.07 -0.07
C LYS A 95 -1.93 5.41 -0.01
N PHE A 96 -1.95 4.12 0.26
CA PHE A 96 -0.81 3.25 0.08
C PHE A 96 -1.04 2.36 -1.13
N VAL A 97 -0.02 2.26 -1.97
CA VAL A 97 -0.03 1.40 -3.15
C VAL A 97 1.19 0.50 -3.11
N ILE A 98 0.97 -0.80 -3.31
CA ILE A 98 2.04 -1.78 -3.41
C ILE A 98 2.15 -2.21 -4.86
N TYR A 99 3.36 -2.12 -5.40
CA TYR A 99 3.72 -2.45 -6.77
C TYR A 99 4.52 -3.74 -6.79
N ASN A 100 4.14 -4.64 -7.68
CA ASN A 100 4.91 -5.82 -8.04
C ASN A 100 5.42 -5.61 -9.47
N ASN A 101 6.63 -5.06 -9.57
CA ASN A 101 7.30 -4.85 -10.85
C ASN A 101 8.12 -6.07 -11.30
N THR A 102 7.95 -7.21 -10.62
CA THR A 102 8.65 -8.45 -10.97
C THR A 102 7.82 -9.29 -11.95
N ASP A 103 8.43 -10.34 -12.47
CA ASP A 103 7.83 -11.35 -13.36
C ASP A 103 7.07 -12.45 -12.60
N LYS A 104 7.13 -12.44 -11.27
CA LYS A 104 6.51 -13.45 -10.39
C LYS A 104 5.35 -12.84 -9.62
N VAL A 105 4.44 -13.70 -9.18
CA VAL A 105 3.31 -13.31 -8.34
C VAL A 105 3.78 -12.85 -6.97
N ALA A 106 3.17 -11.77 -6.47
CA ALA A 106 3.43 -11.24 -5.14
C ALA A 106 2.41 -11.77 -4.12
N TYR A 107 2.91 -12.08 -2.93
CA TYR A 107 2.08 -12.40 -1.77
C TYR A 107 2.56 -11.56 -0.59
N VAL A 108 1.76 -10.55 -0.25
CA VAL A 108 2.17 -9.46 0.63
C VAL A 108 1.17 -9.33 1.77
N THR A 109 1.68 -9.29 2.99
CA THR A 109 0.87 -8.90 4.16
C THR A 109 1.12 -7.45 4.47
N ALA A 110 0.07 -6.64 4.57
CA ALA A 110 0.16 -5.23 4.91
C ALA A 110 -0.74 -4.86 6.09
N ASN A 111 -0.22 -4.06 7.02
CA ASN A 111 -0.96 -3.60 8.19
C ASN A 111 -0.50 -2.20 8.63
N LEU A 112 -1.44 -1.39 9.12
CA LEU A 112 -1.12 -0.08 9.67
C LEU A 112 -0.52 -0.23 11.07
N VAL A 113 0.56 0.51 11.35
CA VAL A 113 1.29 0.53 12.63
C VAL A 113 1.44 1.94 13.18
#